data_AF-A0A7L5BXA4-F1
#
_entry.id   AF-A0A7L5BXA4-F1
#
_cell.length_a   1.000
_cell.length_b   1.000
_cell.length_c   1.000
_cell.angle_alpha   90.00
_cell.angle_beta   90.00
_cell.angle_gamma   90.00
#
_symmetry.space_group_name_H-M   'P 1'
#
loop_
_entity.id
_entity.type
_entity.pdbx_description
1 polymer ?
#
loop_
_entity_poly.entity_id
_entity_poly.type
_entity_poly.pdbx_seq_one_letter_code
_entity_poly.pdbx_strand_id
1 'polypeptide(L)'
;MANSEGFGQSCQPHVEDFSEAEIRAELARLLSSKDFPATQKRREMLCFVVQETLAGRARELEGFTIASAVYGRDETFDAKTDPVVRLEARRLRHDLSSYYVGVGAADPVRISIPKGGYVPVFEPRAGAPADDVAPETGISETIEGDVEAPAALRPRWTTPKLAMVAAGALALIAGVVSIFLFRGAEDGSSATGHGRPPAVAIGSFVALSDDDSDRYLAFGIANQLANDLSRFSGIRVFFRPPGETCAVSTATGPAPA
;
A
#
# COMPACT_ATOMS: atom_id res chain seq x y z
N MET A 1 -44.02 -9.37 -14.12
CA MET A 1 -42.92 -10.31 -13.81
C MET A 1 -41.91 -10.16 -14.95
N ALA A 2 -40.69 -9.67 -14.81
CA ALA A 2 -39.91 -9.19 -13.67
C ALA A 2 -38.92 -8.15 -14.23
N ASN A 3 -38.84 -6.98 -13.61
CA ASN A 3 -37.78 -6.01 -13.86
C ASN A 3 -36.49 -6.56 -13.24
N SER A 4 -35.48 -6.78 -14.07
CA SER A 4 -34.13 -7.19 -13.65
C SER A 4 -33.16 -6.09 -14.02
N GLU A 5 -33.18 -5.00 -13.25
CA GLU A 5 -32.14 -3.96 -13.29
C GLU A 5 -31.26 -4.18 -12.06
N GLY A 6 -30.03 -4.65 -12.29
CA GLY A 6 -29.09 -5.00 -11.23
C GLY A 6 -27.72 -5.30 -11.79
N PHE A 7 -27.19 -4.42 -12.64
CA PHE A 7 -25.81 -4.47 -13.11
C PHE A 7 -25.05 -3.26 -12.59
N GLY A 8 -24.09 -3.52 -11.71
CA GLY A 8 -22.87 -2.74 -11.55
C GLY A 8 -23.05 -1.34 -10.98
N GLN A 9 -23.08 -1.23 -9.64
CA GLN A 9 -22.58 -0.04 -8.96
C GLN A 9 -21.15 0.20 -9.48
N SER A 10 -21.02 1.17 -10.36
CA SER A 10 -19.76 1.56 -10.96
C SER A 10 -18.99 2.29 -9.87
N CYS A 11 -17.80 1.81 -9.51
CA CYS A 11 -16.85 2.56 -8.71
C CYS A 11 -16.39 3.77 -9.53
N GLN A 12 -17.19 4.83 -9.54
CA GLN A 12 -16.78 6.11 -10.09
C GLN A 12 -15.77 6.74 -9.12
N PRO A 13 -14.73 7.40 -9.62
CA PRO A 13 -13.85 8.20 -8.78
C PRO A 13 -14.66 9.38 -8.24
N HIS A 14 -15.03 9.33 -6.96
CA HIS A 14 -15.71 10.42 -6.25
C HIS A 14 -14.71 11.57 -6.02
N VAL A 15 -14.46 12.36 -7.07
CA VAL A 15 -13.74 13.64 -6.95
C VAL A 15 -14.66 14.73 -6.39
N GLU A 16 -15.98 14.52 -6.41
CA GLU A 16 -17.01 15.48 -6.03
C GLU A 16 -17.04 15.83 -4.53
N ASP A 17 -16.36 15.05 -3.68
CA ASP A 17 -16.40 15.24 -2.22
C ASP A 17 -15.26 16.13 -1.68
N PHE A 18 -14.25 16.46 -2.51
CA PHE A 18 -13.09 17.27 -2.11
C PHE A 18 -12.90 18.49 -2.98
N SER A 19 -12.60 19.63 -2.36
CA SER A 19 -12.14 20.80 -3.08
C SER A 19 -10.74 20.57 -3.67
N GLU A 20 -10.46 21.20 -4.81
CA GLU A 20 -9.12 21.18 -5.41
C GLU A 20 -8.04 21.67 -4.43
N ALA A 21 -8.38 22.62 -3.55
CA ALA A 21 -7.49 23.15 -2.54
C ALA A 21 -7.08 22.09 -1.50
N GLU A 22 -8.00 21.25 -1.05
CA GLU A 22 -7.73 20.17 -0.10
C GLU A 22 -6.81 19.11 -0.70
N ILE A 23 -7.06 18.70 -1.95
CA ILE A 23 -6.21 17.75 -2.66
C ILE A 23 -4.78 18.29 -2.83
N ARG A 24 -4.65 19.58 -3.20
CA ARG A 24 -3.33 20.23 -3.32
C ARG A 24 -2.62 20.35 -1.97
N ALA A 25 -3.36 20.64 -0.90
CA ALA A 25 -2.80 20.71 0.45
C ALA A 25 -2.28 19.35 0.92
N GLU A 26 -3.01 18.27 0.65
CA GLU A 26 -2.58 16.91 0.96
C GLU A 26 -1.35 16.50 0.14
N LEU A 27 -1.34 16.80 -1.16
CA LEU A 27 -0.17 16.56 -1.99
C LEU A 27 1.07 17.29 -1.44
N ALA A 28 0.95 18.55 -1.05
CA ALA A 28 2.05 19.31 -0.48
C ALA A 28 2.55 18.72 0.86
N ARG A 29 1.63 18.26 1.72
CA ARG A 29 1.96 17.57 2.97
C ARG A 29 2.75 16.30 2.71
N LEU A 30 2.26 15.45 1.80
CA LEU A 30 2.89 14.19 1.46
C LEU A 30 4.26 14.38 0.79
N LEU A 31 4.39 15.37 -0.10
CA LEU A 31 5.66 15.70 -0.77
C LEU A 31 6.68 16.39 0.13
N SER A 32 6.27 17.06 1.21
CA SER A 32 7.17 17.64 2.21
C SER A 32 7.52 16.67 3.35
N SER A 33 6.76 15.58 3.49
CA SER A 33 7.04 14.56 4.49
C SER A 33 8.34 13.80 4.21
N LYS A 34 9.21 13.79 5.23
CA LYS A 34 10.44 12.99 5.27
C LYS A 34 10.17 11.49 5.35
N ASP A 35 8.99 11.12 5.88
CA ASP A 35 8.60 9.73 6.11
C ASP A 35 7.92 9.10 4.89
N PHE A 36 7.74 9.88 3.80
CA PHE A 36 7.30 9.34 2.52
C PHE A 36 8.50 8.67 1.80
N PRO A 37 8.52 7.34 1.61
CA PRO A 37 9.71 6.60 1.15
C PRO A 37 9.99 6.77 -0.36
N ALA A 38 9.30 7.68 -1.04
CA ALA A 38 9.43 7.90 -2.47
C ALA A 38 10.69 8.69 -2.84
N THR A 39 11.34 8.24 -3.92
CA THR A 39 12.42 8.98 -4.60
C THR A 39 11.89 10.27 -5.22
N GLN A 40 12.81 11.18 -5.55
CA GLN A 40 12.46 12.44 -6.21
C GLN A 40 11.65 12.23 -7.49
N LYS A 41 12.02 11.25 -8.33
CA LYS A 41 11.24 10.94 -9.54
C LYS A 41 9.84 10.41 -9.28
N ARG A 42 9.64 9.62 -8.21
CA ARG A 42 8.28 9.17 -7.85
C ARG A 42 7.44 10.28 -7.24
N ARG A 43 8.06 11.22 -6.53
CA ARG A 43 7.43 12.47 -6.07
C ARG A 43 6.98 13.33 -7.24
N GLU A 44 7.83 13.50 -8.26
CA GLU A 44 7.49 14.20 -9.50
C GLU A 44 6.36 13.50 -10.26
N MET A 45 6.40 12.16 -10.38
CA MET A 45 5.33 11.38 -10.99
C MET A 45 4.00 11.57 -10.26
N LEU A 46 3.98 11.51 -8.93
CA LEU A 46 2.78 11.75 -8.13
C LEU A 46 2.24 13.17 -8.33
N CYS A 47 3.12 14.16 -8.28
CA CYS A 47 2.76 15.56 -8.51
C CYS A 47 2.09 15.74 -9.87
N PHE A 48 2.71 15.21 -10.92
CA PHE A 48 2.20 15.27 -12.28
C PHE A 48 0.80 14.64 -12.41
N VAL A 49 0.61 13.39 -11.96
CA VAL A 49 -0.69 12.72 -12.13
C VAL A 49 -1.82 13.39 -11.34
N VAL A 50 -1.52 13.94 -10.15
CA VAL A 50 -2.51 14.69 -9.36
C VAL A 50 -2.87 16.01 -10.04
N GLN A 51 -1.88 16.78 -10.49
CA GLN A 51 -2.13 18.06 -11.17
C GLN A 51 -2.93 17.88 -12.46
N GLU A 52 -2.59 16.89 -13.28
CA GLU A 52 -3.32 16.59 -14.51
C GLU A 52 -4.76 16.14 -14.24
N THR A 53 -4.98 15.42 -13.14
CA THR A 53 -6.32 15.00 -12.71
C THR A 53 -7.15 16.20 -12.27
N LEU A 54 -6.59 17.10 -11.46
CA LEU A 54 -7.24 18.34 -11.04
C LEU A 54 -7.53 19.27 -12.21
N ALA A 55 -6.69 19.26 -13.25
CA ALA A 55 -6.89 20.02 -14.46
C ALA A 55 -7.90 19.38 -15.45
N GLY A 56 -8.57 18.30 -15.06
CA GLY A 56 -9.59 17.62 -15.87
C GLY A 56 -9.03 16.74 -17.00
N ARG A 57 -7.71 16.57 -17.08
CA ARG A 57 -7.01 15.78 -18.12
C ARG A 57 -6.70 14.35 -17.67
N ALA A 58 -7.42 13.83 -16.68
CA ALA A 58 -7.26 12.46 -16.18
C ALA A 58 -7.34 11.39 -17.28
N ARG A 59 -8.15 11.61 -18.34
CA ARG A 59 -8.29 10.70 -19.47
C ARG A 59 -7.03 10.61 -20.34
N GLU A 60 -6.14 11.60 -20.27
CA GLU A 60 -4.89 11.69 -21.03
C GLU A 60 -3.69 11.12 -20.25
N LEU A 61 -3.92 10.64 -19.02
CA LEU A 61 -2.92 9.96 -18.19
C LEU A 61 -2.65 8.54 -18.71
N GLU A 62 -2.08 8.46 -19.90
CA GLU A 62 -1.50 7.25 -20.47
C GLU A 62 -0.02 7.11 -20.07
N GLY A 63 0.50 5.88 -20.13
CA GLY A 63 1.91 5.61 -19.82
C GLY A 63 2.88 6.43 -20.66
N PHE A 64 2.53 6.72 -21.92
CA PHE A 64 3.34 7.57 -22.82
C PHE A 64 3.46 9.01 -22.30
N THR A 65 2.34 9.66 -21.95
CA THR A 65 2.31 11.03 -21.41
C THR A 65 3.16 11.18 -20.16
N ILE A 66 3.12 10.19 -19.27
CA ILE A 66 3.94 10.19 -18.05
C ILE A 66 5.42 9.97 -18.38
N ALA A 67 5.72 9.09 -19.34
CA ALA A 67 7.09 8.81 -19.76
C ALA A 67 7.79 10.06 -20.32
N SER A 68 7.10 10.80 -21.19
CA SER A 68 7.65 12.02 -21.79
C SER A 68 7.73 13.16 -20.76
N ALA A 69 6.65 13.43 -20.02
CA ALA A 69 6.59 14.57 -19.10
C ALA A 69 7.50 14.43 -17.87
N VAL A 70 7.62 13.22 -17.30
CA VAL A 70 8.34 13.01 -16.03
C VAL A 70 9.69 12.34 -16.25
N TYR A 71 9.78 11.38 -17.18
CA TYR A 71 11.00 10.59 -17.40
C TYR A 71 11.81 11.04 -18.60
N GLY A 72 11.38 12.08 -19.33
CA GLY A 72 12.10 12.66 -20.45
C GLY A 72 12.31 11.66 -21.60
N ARG A 73 11.34 10.74 -21.79
CA ARG A 73 11.39 9.78 -22.91
C ARG A 73 10.88 10.44 -24.19
N ASP A 74 11.54 10.12 -25.30
CA ASP A 74 11.19 10.59 -26.63
C ASP A 74 9.94 9.88 -27.19
N GLU A 75 9.46 10.35 -28.34
CA GLU A 75 8.29 9.82 -29.07
C GLU A 75 8.42 8.34 -29.47
N THR A 76 9.63 7.77 -29.39
CA THR A 76 9.89 6.34 -29.64
C THR A 76 9.53 5.43 -28.46
N PHE A 77 9.11 6.00 -27.33
CA PHE A 77 8.70 5.24 -26.16
C PHE A 77 7.45 4.39 -26.44
N ASP A 78 7.57 3.08 -26.21
CA ASP A 78 6.44 2.15 -26.25
C ASP A 78 6.20 1.54 -24.86
N ALA A 79 5.03 1.83 -24.30
CA ALA A 79 4.61 1.36 -22.98
C ALA A 79 4.48 -0.18 -22.89
N LYS A 80 4.44 -0.90 -24.02
CA LYS A 80 4.44 -2.36 -24.05
C LYS A 80 5.82 -2.95 -23.85
N THR A 81 6.85 -2.30 -24.40
CA THR A 81 8.23 -2.80 -24.42
C THR A 81 9.10 -2.19 -23.32
N ASP A 82 8.87 -0.93 -22.92
CA ASP A 82 9.53 -0.29 -21.79
C ASP A 82 8.63 -0.28 -20.54
N PRO A 83 8.92 -1.10 -19.52
CA PRO A 83 8.12 -1.17 -18.31
C PRO A 83 8.39 -0.04 -17.30
N VAL A 84 9.26 0.95 -17.60
CA VAL A 84 9.72 1.95 -16.62
C VAL A 84 8.56 2.66 -15.90
N VAL A 85 7.58 3.20 -16.63
CA VAL A 85 6.44 3.90 -16.04
C VAL A 85 5.57 2.94 -15.22
N ARG A 86 5.37 1.72 -15.71
CA ARG A 86 4.59 0.69 -14.99
C ARG A 86 5.28 0.26 -13.70
N LEU A 87 6.61 0.15 -13.71
CA LEU A 87 7.41 -0.23 -12.55
C LEU A 87 7.43 0.89 -11.51
N GLU A 88 7.65 2.13 -11.93
CA GLU A 88 7.61 3.29 -11.02
C GLU A 88 6.21 3.53 -10.46
N ALA A 89 5.15 3.34 -11.26
CA ALA A 89 3.78 3.36 -10.75
C ALA A 89 3.53 2.27 -9.70
N ARG A 90 4.10 1.06 -9.87
CA ARG A 90 3.99 -0.01 -8.86
C ARG A 90 4.70 0.37 -7.56
N ARG A 91 5.90 0.94 -7.66
CA ARG A 91 6.67 1.42 -6.50
C ARG A 91 5.95 2.59 -5.81
N LEU A 92 5.42 3.55 -6.57
CA LEU A 92 4.66 4.68 -6.05
C LEU A 92 3.42 4.22 -5.28
N ARG A 93 2.66 3.25 -5.81
CA ARG A 93 1.52 2.65 -5.09
C ARG A 93 1.94 2.05 -3.75
N HIS A 94 3.08 1.37 -3.70
CA HIS A 94 3.60 0.79 -2.46
C HIS A 94 4.05 1.88 -1.47
N ASP A 95 4.69 2.94 -1.96
CA ASP A 95 5.12 4.07 -1.12
C ASP A 95 3.92 4.81 -0.51
N LEU A 96 2.88 5.07 -1.31
CA LEU A 96 1.62 5.65 -0.84
C LEU A 96 0.98 4.75 0.23
N SER A 97 0.86 3.46 -0.04
CA SER A 97 0.30 2.52 0.94
C SER A 97 1.10 2.51 2.24
N SER A 98 2.43 2.57 2.18
CA SER A 98 3.29 2.56 3.37
C SER A 98 3.15 3.84 4.18
N TYR A 99 3.07 5.00 3.50
CA TYR A 99 2.86 6.30 4.13
C TYR A 99 1.53 6.36 4.90
N TYR A 100 0.42 5.96 4.27
CA TYR A 100 -0.92 6.03 4.87
C TYR A 100 -1.18 4.94 5.93
N VAL A 101 -0.35 3.89 6.02
CA VAL A 101 -0.40 2.94 7.15
C VAL A 101 0.29 3.50 8.40
N GLY A 102 1.27 4.39 8.21
CA GLY A 102 2.06 4.99 9.30
C GLY A 102 1.65 6.43 9.60
N VAL A 103 2.52 7.37 9.24
CA VAL A 103 2.43 8.79 9.60
C VAL A 103 1.20 9.47 8.97
N GLY A 104 0.84 9.08 7.74
CA GLY A 104 -0.30 9.65 7.02
C GLY A 104 -1.65 9.07 7.41
N ALA A 105 -1.73 8.14 8.37
CA ALA A 105 -2.99 7.48 8.73
C ALA A 105 -4.09 8.44 9.23
N ALA A 106 -3.69 9.61 9.75
CA ALA A 106 -4.59 10.63 10.26
C ALA A 106 -4.84 11.79 9.28
N ASP A 107 -4.23 11.76 8.09
CA ASP A 107 -4.40 12.82 7.09
C ASP A 107 -5.85 12.84 6.55
N PRO A 108 -6.40 14.03 6.25
CA PRO A 108 -7.83 14.20 5.95
C PRO A 108 -8.24 13.58 4.61
N VAL A 109 -7.33 13.64 3.63
CA VAL A 109 -7.51 13.08 2.29
C VAL A 109 -6.50 11.98 2.09
N ARG A 110 -6.95 10.84 1.57
CA ARG A 110 -6.07 9.75 1.19
C ARG A 110 -5.94 9.70 -0.33
N ILE A 111 -4.72 9.87 -0.82
CA ILE A 111 -4.39 9.73 -2.25
C ILE A 111 -3.97 8.28 -2.54
N SER A 112 -4.70 7.61 -3.42
CA SER A 112 -4.35 6.26 -3.89
C SER A 112 -4.30 6.21 -5.42
N ILE A 113 -3.60 5.23 -6.00
CA ILE A 113 -3.58 5.00 -7.45
C ILE A 113 -4.00 3.55 -7.72
N PRO A 114 -5.15 3.30 -8.38
CA PRO A 114 -5.64 1.96 -8.63
C PRO A 114 -4.72 1.17 -9.56
N LYS A 115 -4.86 -0.16 -9.52
CA LYS A 115 -4.16 -1.04 -10.46
C LYS A 115 -4.74 -0.86 -11.86
N GLY A 116 -3.90 -0.99 -12.89
CA GLY A 116 -4.34 -0.91 -14.28
C GLY A 116 -4.47 0.51 -14.86
N GLY A 117 -4.40 1.55 -14.02
CA GLY A 117 -4.42 2.94 -14.46
C GLY A 117 -3.43 3.82 -13.69
N TYR A 118 -3.36 5.08 -14.08
CA TYR A 118 -2.49 6.09 -13.46
C TYR A 118 -3.26 7.23 -12.79
N VAL A 119 -4.58 7.29 -12.99
CA VAL A 119 -5.45 8.32 -12.40
C VAL A 119 -5.53 8.11 -10.89
N PRO A 120 -5.11 9.08 -10.05
CA PRO A 120 -5.29 9.00 -8.62
C PRO A 120 -6.77 9.07 -8.21
N VAL A 121 -7.07 8.42 -7.09
CA VAL A 121 -8.37 8.45 -6.41
C VAL A 121 -8.17 9.08 -5.04
N PHE A 122 -9.12 9.93 -4.66
CA PHE A 122 -9.12 10.66 -3.39
C PHE A 122 -10.22 10.08 -2.51
N GLU A 123 -9.88 9.66 -1.30
CA GLU A 123 -10.81 9.07 -0.35
C GLU A 123 -10.80 9.86 0.96
N PRO A 124 -11.96 10.05 1.62
CA PRO A 124 -12.00 10.64 2.95
C PRO A 124 -11.34 9.70 3.95
N ARG A 125 -10.81 10.28 5.03
CA ARG A 125 -10.42 9.50 6.19
C ARG A 125 -11.59 8.64 6.67
N ALA A 126 -11.38 7.32 6.70
CA ALA A 126 -12.31 6.39 7.31
C ALA A 126 -12.45 6.72 8.81
N GLY A 127 -13.56 7.37 9.17
CA GLY A 127 -13.87 7.77 10.55
C GLY A 127 -13.82 9.27 10.87
N ALA A 128 -13.66 10.15 9.87
CA ALA A 128 -14.01 11.55 10.07
C ALA A 128 -15.55 11.68 10.17
N PRO A 129 -16.12 12.27 11.23
CA PRO A 129 -17.49 12.74 11.15
C PRO A 129 -17.51 13.80 10.05
N ALA A 130 -18.37 13.60 9.05
CA ALA A 130 -18.70 14.66 8.11
C ALA A 130 -19.33 15.77 8.94
N ASP A 131 -18.57 16.81 9.24
CA ASP A 131 -19.13 18.01 9.86
C ASP A 131 -20.13 18.60 8.85
N ASP A 132 -21.42 18.51 9.20
CA ASP A 132 -22.53 19.20 8.56
C ASP A 132 -22.24 20.70 8.52
N VAL A 133 -21.68 21.19 7.41
CA VAL A 133 -21.70 22.61 7.08
C VAL A 133 -22.97 22.86 6.26
N ALA A 134 -24.08 23.11 6.96
CA ALA A 134 -25.24 23.74 6.38
C ALA A 134 -25.10 25.28 6.49
N PRO A 135 -24.99 26.03 5.39
CA PRO A 135 -25.09 27.48 5.43
C PRO A 135 -26.57 27.87 5.27
N GLU A 136 -27.31 27.98 6.36
CA GLU A 136 -28.62 28.64 6.33
C GLU A 136 -28.48 30.11 6.71
N THR A 137 -28.33 30.94 5.69
CA THR A 137 -28.73 32.35 5.71
C THR A 137 -30.24 32.43 5.92
N GLY A 138 -30.67 32.87 7.11
CA GLY A 138 -32.06 33.12 7.44
C GLY A 138 -32.16 34.14 8.59
N ILE A 139 -32.46 35.38 8.22
CA ILE A 139 -32.68 36.55 9.06
C ILE A 139 -34.00 36.42 9.85
N SER A 140 -33.99 36.62 11.17
CA SER A 140 -35.10 37.18 11.98
C SER A 140 -34.60 37.30 13.43
N GLU A 141 -34.21 38.49 13.89
CA GLU A 141 -35.07 39.48 14.56
C GLU A 141 -35.02 39.35 16.10
N THR A 142 -34.37 40.36 16.67
CA THR A 142 -34.34 40.87 18.04
C THR A 142 -35.44 40.38 18.99
N ILE A 143 -35.06 39.69 20.07
CA ILE A 143 -35.64 39.91 21.41
C ILE A 143 -34.51 39.79 22.45
N GLU A 144 -34.08 40.96 22.93
CA GLU A 144 -33.33 41.13 24.17
C GLU A 144 -34.35 41.09 25.30
N GLY A 145 -34.22 40.13 26.21
CA GLY A 145 -35.16 39.90 27.30
C GLY A 145 -34.53 39.03 28.37
N ASP A 146 -33.84 39.69 29.29
CA ASP A 146 -33.36 39.15 30.56
C ASP A 146 -34.43 38.30 31.25
N VAL A 147 -34.14 37.01 31.45
CA VAL A 147 -34.72 36.23 32.56
C VAL A 147 -33.62 35.35 33.15
N GLU A 148 -33.20 35.77 34.33
CA GLU A 148 -32.30 35.11 35.26
C GLU A 148 -32.79 33.68 35.60
N ALA A 149 -31.81 32.79 35.69
CA ALA A 149 -31.94 31.34 35.78
C ALA A 149 -32.70 30.83 37.04
N PRO A 150 -33.35 29.65 36.91
CA PRO A 150 -33.46 28.74 38.04
C PRO A 150 -32.80 27.38 37.75
N ALA A 151 -32.24 26.83 38.82
CA ALA A 151 -31.51 25.59 38.96
C ALA A 151 -32.12 24.34 38.27
N ALA A 152 -31.25 23.52 37.65
CA ALA A 152 -31.47 22.09 37.41
C ALA A 152 -30.13 21.35 37.56
N LEU A 153 -29.88 20.65 38.66
CA LEU A 153 -30.13 19.20 38.87
C LEU A 153 -29.23 18.26 38.02
N ARG A 154 -28.11 17.88 38.65
CA ARG A 154 -27.35 16.60 38.63
C ARG A 154 -27.69 15.58 37.51
N PRO A 155 -26.70 15.08 36.74
CA PRO A 155 -26.90 13.94 35.85
C PRO A 155 -26.90 12.65 36.65
N ARG A 156 -28.08 12.03 36.80
CA ARG A 156 -28.24 10.67 37.31
C ARG A 156 -29.03 9.86 36.30
N TRP A 157 -28.32 9.15 35.43
CA TRP A 157 -28.87 7.97 34.75
C TRP A 157 -27.76 7.02 34.28
N THR A 158 -27.22 6.29 35.25
CA THR A 158 -26.77 4.91 35.04
C THR A 158 -28.00 4.02 34.88
N THR A 159 -28.15 3.35 33.73
CA THR A 159 -28.90 2.09 33.67
C THR A 159 -27.93 0.96 33.33
N PRO A 160 -27.75 -0.05 34.20
CA PRO A 160 -26.68 -1.05 34.10
C PRO A 160 -27.01 -2.20 33.14
N LYS A 161 -27.75 -1.95 32.05
CA LYS A 161 -28.09 -2.99 31.05
C LYS A 161 -27.19 -3.00 29.81
N LEU A 162 -26.47 -1.90 29.52
CA LEU A 162 -25.56 -1.85 28.36
C LEU A 162 -24.21 -2.54 28.62
N ALA A 163 -23.79 -2.65 29.88
CA ALA A 163 -22.52 -3.31 30.25
C ALA A 163 -22.53 -4.83 30.01
N MET A 164 -23.71 -5.48 30.06
CA MET A 164 -23.81 -6.93 29.86
C MET A 164 -23.79 -7.35 28.37
N VAL A 165 -24.23 -6.47 27.45
CA VAL A 165 -24.18 -6.73 26.01
C VAL A 165 -22.76 -6.52 25.46
N ALA A 166 -22.04 -5.52 25.98
CA ALA A 166 -20.65 -5.27 25.60
C ALA A 166 -19.71 -6.41 26.00
N ALA A 167 -19.92 -7.05 27.15
CA ALA A 167 -19.10 -8.19 27.59
C ALA A 167 -19.29 -9.45 26.72
N GLY A 168 -20.54 -9.72 26.29
CA GLY A 168 -20.84 -10.86 25.41
C GLY A 168 -20.26 -10.69 24.00
N ALA A 169 -20.35 -9.48 23.43
CA ALA A 169 -19.76 -9.18 22.14
C ALA A 169 -18.22 -9.20 22.18
N LEU A 170 -17.61 -8.70 23.27
CA LEU A 170 -16.15 -8.74 23.45
C LEU A 170 -15.63 -10.17 23.59
N ALA A 171 -16.37 -11.07 24.26
CA ALA A 171 -16.01 -12.48 24.38
C ALA A 171 -16.16 -13.24 23.04
N LEU A 172 -17.17 -12.91 22.23
CA LEU A 172 -17.32 -13.47 20.88
C LEU A 172 -16.23 -12.96 19.93
N ILE A 173 -15.88 -11.68 20.00
CA ILE A 173 -14.78 -11.10 19.21
C ILE A 173 -13.45 -11.69 19.67
N ALA A 174 -13.22 -11.81 20.98
CA ALA A 174 -12.02 -12.46 21.51
C ALA A 174 -11.96 -13.96 21.13
N GLY A 175 -13.10 -14.66 21.09
CA GLY A 175 -13.19 -16.04 20.63
C GLY A 175 -12.88 -16.17 19.13
N VAL A 176 -13.43 -15.30 18.29
CA VAL A 176 -13.18 -15.30 16.83
C VAL A 176 -11.76 -14.84 16.52
N VAL A 177 -11.22 -13.85 17.25
CA VAL A 177 -9.83 -13.42 17.17
C VAL A 177 -8.91 -14.52 17.66
N SER A 178 -9.24 -15.23 18.75
CA SER A 178 -8.47 -16.38 19.22
C SER A 178 -8.51 -17.52 18.21
N ILE A 179 -9.64 -17.78 17.55
CA ILE A 179 -9.75 -18.77 16.47
C ILE A 179 -8.96 -18.32 15.23
N PHE A 180 -8.93 -17.03 14.89
CA PHE A 180 -8.12 -16.51 13.77
C PHE A 180 -6.62 -16.50 14.08
N LEU A 181 -6.24 -16.21 15.33
CA LEU A 181 -4.85 -16.26 15.78
C LEU A 181 -4.37 -17.71 15.96
N PHE A 182 -5.22 -18.64 16.42
CA PHE A 182 -4.88 -20.07 16.49
C PHE A 182 -4.97 -20.77 15.12
N ARG A 183 -5.91 -20.41 14.23
CA ARG A 183 -5.92 -20.91 12.84
C ARG A 183 -4.80 -20.32 11.98
N GLY A 184 -4.14 -19.24 12.42
CA GLY A 184 -2.89 -18.76 11.87
C GLY A 184 -1.64 -19.44 12.44
N ALA A 185 -1.80 -20.35 13.42
CA ALA A 185 -0.69 -21.02 14.12
C ALA A 185 -0.56 -22.52 13.82
N GLU A 186 -1.44 -23.10 12.98
CA GLU A 186 -1.37 -24.52 12.59
C GLU A 186 -1.03 -24.72 11.11
N ASP A 187 0.02 -24.06 10.62
CA ASP A 187 0.79 -24.52 9.45
C ASP A 187 2.27 -24.58 9.85
N GLY A 188 2.59 -25.43 10.82
CA GLY A 188 3.92 -25.46 11.43
C GLY A 188 4.30 -26.80 12.06
N SER A 189 3.75 -27.91 11.56
CA SER A 189 4.24 -29.25 11.91
C SER A 189 4.03 -30.14 10.69
N SER A 190 5.00 -30.29 9.80
CA SER A 190 6.08 -31.25 10.03
C SER A 190 7.22 -31.03 9.01
N ALA A 191 8.37 -30.56 9.48
CA ALA A 191 9.68 -30.96 8.96
C ALA A 191 10.76 -30.43 9.92
N THR A 192 11.35 -31.35 10.68
CA THR A 192 12.50 -31.19 11.56
C THR A 192 13.64 -30.37 10.93
N GLY A 193 14.01 -29.26 11.57
CA GLY A 193 15.26 -28.52 11.25
C GLY A 193 15.30 -27.06 11.72
N HIS A 194 15.56 -26.82 13.01
CA HIS A 194 16.14 -25.60 13.61
C HIS A 194 15.96 -24.26 12.88
N GLY A 195 14.92 -23.49 13.23
CA GLY A 195 14.92 -22.03 13.51
C GLY A 195 15.59 -21.04 12.54
N ARG A 196 16.07 -21.47 11.37
CA ARG A 196 16.69 -20.65 10.35
C ARG A 196 15.87 -20.81 9.09
N PRO A 197 15.45 -19.70 8.44
CA PRO A 197 14.76 -19.81 7.16
C PRO A 197 15.67 -20.55 6.17
N PRO A 198 15.12 -21.49 5.38
CA PRO A 198 15.88 -22.28 4.43
C PRO A 198 16.71 -21.36 3.53
N ALA A 199 17.99 -21.70 3.42
CA ALA A 199 18.95 -20.93 2.64
C ALA A 199 19.30 -21.72 1.38
N VAL A 200 19.17 -21.08 0.22
CA VAL A 200 19.49 -21.66 -1.07
C VAL A 200 20.64 -20.86 -1.67
N ALA A 201 21.77 -21.52 -1.91
CA ALA A 201 22.90 -20.94 -2.60
C ALA A 201 22.85 -21.35 -4.07
N ILE A 202 22.89 -20.37 -4.98
CA ILE A 202 22.95 -20.61 -6.41
C ILE A 202 24.42 -20.53 -6.82
N GLY A 203 24.97 -21.66 -7.26
CA GLY A 203 26.31 -21.71 -7.82
C GLY A 203 26.36 -21.14 -9.23
N SER A 204 27.56 -20.85 -9.71
CA SER A 204 27.79 -20.52 -11.12
C SER A 204 27.52 -21.77 -11.98
N PHE A 205 26.72 -21.63 -13.03
CA PHE A 205 26.56 -22.68 -14.03
C PHE A 205 27.80 -22.73 -14.93
N VAL A 206 28.22 -23.94 -15.29
CA VAL A 206 29.33 -24.19 -16.22
C VAL A 206 28.73 -24.64 -17.54
N ALA A 207 29.06 -23.94 -18.63
CA ALA A 207 28.76 -24.43 -19.97
C ALA A 207 29.61 -25.67 -20.25
N LEU A 208 28.98 -26.75 -20.70
CA LEU A 208 29.65 -28.00 -21.07
C LEU A 208 30.09 -28.01 -22.54
N SER A 209 29.77 -26.95 -23.28
CA SER A 209 30.14 -26.70 -24.67
C SER A 209 31.27 -25.68 -24.75
N ASP A 210 32.09 -25.79 -25.80
CA ASP A 210 33.21 -24.88 -26.09
C ASP A 210 32.79 -23.58 -26.81
N ASP A 211 31.48 -23.31 -26.95
CA ASP A 211 31.00 -22.07 -27.57
C ASP A 211 30.93 -20.92 -26.54
N ASP A 212 31.45 -19.75 -26.93
CA ASP A 212 31.46 -18.57 -26.05
C ASP A 212 30.04 -18.09 -25.72
N SER A 213 29.08 -18.28 -26.63
CA SER A 213 27.67 -17.93 -26.41
C SER A 213 27.04 -18.70 -25.25
N ASP A 214 27.39 -19.98 -25.11
CA ASP A 214 26.86 -20.85 -24.05
C ASP A 214 27.42 -20.49 -22.67
N ARG A 215 28.63 -19.93 -22.62
CA ARG A 215 29.22 -19.38 -21.38
C ARG A 215 28.47 -18.15 -20.88
N TYR A 216 28.05 -17.26 -21.78
CA TYR A 216 27.21 -16.11 -21.43
C TYR A 216 25.80 -16.54 -21.02
N LEU A 217 25.25 -17.56 -21.68
CA LEU A 217 23.95 -18.14 -21.33
C LEU A 217 23.94 -18.72 -19.92
N ALA A 218 24.99 -19.47 -19.54
CA ALA A 218 25.15 -20.03 -18.20
C ALA A 218 25.15 -18.95 -17.09
N PHE A 219 25.77 -17.80 -17.36
CA PHE A 219 25.73 -16.65 -16.44
C PHE A 219 24.32 -16.02 -16.35
N GLY A 220 23.61 -15.91 -17.48
CA GLY A 220 22.24 -15.39 -17.53
C GLY A 220 21.25 -16.23 -16.72
N ILE A 221 21.34 -17.56 -16.81
CA ILE A 221 20.46 -18.49 -16.08
C ILE A 221 20.64 -18.35 -14.56
N ALA A 222 21.87 -18.17 -14.07
CA ALA A 222 22.12 -17.94 -12.64
C ALA A 222 21.40 -16.70 -12.10
N ASN A 223 21.45 -15.60 -12.86
CA ASN A 223 20.80 -14.35 -12.48
C ASN A 223 19.27 -14.45 -12.55
N GLN A 224 18.72 -15.15 -13.55
CA GLN A 224 17.28 -15.36 -13.65
C GLN A 224 16.76 -16.20 -12.48
N LEU A 225 17.45 -17.29 -12.14
CA LEU A 225 17.07 -18.14 -11.01
C LEU A 225 17.16 -17.40 -9.67
N ALA A 226 18.19 -16.56 -9.49
CA ALA A 226 18.32 -15.72 -8.30
C ALA A 226 17.15 -14.74 -8.15
N ASN A 227 16.77 -14.09 -9.25
CA ASN A 227 15.65 -13.16 -9.28
C ASN A 227 14.31 -13.87 -9.02
N ASP A 228 14.07 -15.04 -9.60
CA ASP A 228 12.80 -15.76 -9.40
C ASP A 228 12.68 -16.35 -7.99
N LEU A 229 13.77 -16.87 -7.42
CA LEU A 229 13.79 -17.37 -6.05
C LEU A 229 13.70 -16.23 -5.01
N SER A 230 14.18 -15.02 -5.32
CA SER A 230 14.02 -13.86 -4.44
C SER A 230 12.58 -13.42 -4.21
N ARG A 231 11.63 -13.87 -5.05
CA ARG A 231 10.19 -13.56 -4.92
C ARG A 231 9.52 -14.28 -3.75
N PHE A 232 10.14 -15.33 -3.23
CA PHE A 232 9.62 -16.08 -2.08
C PHE A 232 10.23 -15.52 -0.79
N SER A 233 9.44 -14.79 -0.02
CA SER A 233 9.85 -14.14 1.24
C SER A 233 10.23 -15.10 2.38
N GLY A 234 10.06 -16.41 2.18
CA GLY A 234 10.41 -17.46 3.16
C GLY A 234 11.79 -18.10 2.96
N ILE A 235 12.56 -17.69 1.94
CA ILE A 235 13.84 -18.32 1.57
C ILE A 235 14.93 -17.25 1.46
N ARG A 236 16.12 -17.52 2.01
CA ARG A 236 17.30 -16.65 1.81
C ARG A 236 18.11 -17.16 0.63
N VAL A 237 18.26 -16.34 -0.41
CA VAL A 237 19.02 -16.67 -1.62
C VAL A 237 20.39 -16.02 -1.55
N PHE A 238 21.45 -16.79 -1.75
CA PHE A 238 22.82 -16.30 -1.82
C PHE A 238 23.40 -16.55 -3.21
N PHE A 239 23.97 -15.51 -3.82
CA PHE A 239 24.67 -15.61 -5.11
C PHE A 239 26.17 -15.78 -4.86
N ARG A 240 26.78 -16.76 -5.54
CA ARG A 240 28.22 -17.01 -5.45
C ARG A 240 28.92 -16.51 -6.72
N PRO A 241 29.83 -15.52 -6.63
CA PRO A 241 30.60 -15.09 -7.78
C PRO A 241 31.51 -16.24 -8.29
N PRO A 242 31.73 -16.34 -9.61
CA PRO A 242 32.58 -17.38 -10.18
C PRO A 242 34.03 -17.20 -9.71
N GLY A 243 34.64 -18.27 -9.18
CA GLY A 243 36.07 -18.31 -8.81
C GLY A 243 36.38 -18.55 -7.33
N GLU A 244 35.43 -18.39 -6.42
CA GLU A 244 35.65 -18.70 -5.00
C GLU A 244 35.25 -20.14 -4.71
N THR A 245 36.17 -20.98 -4.21
CA THR A 245 35.88 -22.34 -3.70
C THR A 245 35.46 -22.27 -2.23
N CYS A 246 34.29 -22.82 -1.89
CA CYS A 246 33.86 -22.94 -0.50
C CYS A 246 34.64 -24.10 0.14
N ALA A 247 35.51 -23.80 1.12
CA ALA A 247 36.01 -24.82 2.02
C ALA A 247 34.83 -25.26 2.91
N VAL A 248 34.36 -26.49 2.71
CA VAL A 248 33.42 -27.13 3.62
C VAL A 248 34.15 -27.32 4.96
N SER A 249 33.90 -26.42 5.91
CA SER A 249 34.31 -26.63 7.30
C SER A 249 33.43 -27.72 7.90
N THR A 250 33.84 -28.98 7.74
CA THR A 250 33.32 -30.08 8.55
C THR A 250 33.71 -29.79 10.00
N ALA A 251 32.75 -29.34 10.81
CA ALA A 251 32.89 -29.32 12.25
C ALA A 251 32.94 -30.78 12.74
N THR A 252 34.14 -31.37 12.76
CA THR A 252 34.43 -32.60 13.49
C THR A 252 34.45 -32.24 14.97
N GLY A 253 33.40 -32.60 15.69
CA GLY A 253 33.38 -32.56 17.16
C GLY A 253 34.42 -33.53 17.75
N PRO A 254 34.93 -33.27 18.97
CA PRO A 254 35.97 -34.11 19.56
C PRO A 254 35.44 -35.51 19.91
N ALA A 255 36.30 -36.51 19.68
CA ALA A 255 36.04 -37.92 19.97
C ALA A 255 35.80 -38.15 21.48
N PRO A 256 34.89 -39.06 21.87
CA PRO A 256 34.78 -39.51 23.25
C PRO A 256 35.96 -40.42 23.61
N ALA A 257 36.44 -40.26 24.83
CA ALA A 257 37.53 -41.03 25.45
C ALA A 257 37.17 -42.50 25.69
#